data_AF-A0A9W7F2Q1-F1
#
_entry.id   AF-A0A9W7F2Q1-F1
#
_cell.length_a   1.000
_cell.length_b   1.000
_cell.length_c   1.000
_cell.angle_alpha   90.00
_cell.angle_beta   90.00
_cell.angle_gamma   90.00
#
_symmetry.space_group_name_H-M   'P 1'
#
loop_
_entity.id
_entity.type
_entity.pdbx_description
1 polymer ?
#
loop_
_entity_poly.entity_id
_entity_poly.type
_entity_poly.pdbx_seq_one_letter_code
_entity_poly.pdbx_strand_id
1 'polypeptide(L)'
;MTMWDVGGQDKIRRLWNHYYRGTDALIYVVDSCDRDRIEEARIELHKILTSDEVKQTNRAVLVYANKQDLPSALNPAEIVQRLQLNSINSIERYCQGSTAINGGGLYEGLDWLNKTLTNNKGGSQRGQRLRF
;
A
#
# COMPACT_ATOMS: atom_id res chain seq x y z
N MET A 1 3.40 -14.33 -3.63
CA MET A 1 2.60 -13.09 -3.75
C MET A 1 1.21 -13.51 -4.20
N THR A 2 0.25 -13.47 -3.29
CA THR A 2 -1.16 -13.80 -3.59
C THR A 2 -1.82 -12.53 -4.09
N MET A 3 -2.12 -12.46 -5.39
CA MET A 3 -2.67 -11.29 -6.06
C MET A 3 -4.18 -11.48 -6.19
N TRP A 4 -4.97 -10.70 -5.46
CA TRP A 4 -6.42 -10.65 -5.62
C TRP A 4 -6.71 -9.55 -6.65
N ASP A 5 -6.82 -9.94 -7.93
CA ASP A 5 -7.01 -9.00 -9.03
C ASP A 5 -8.51 -8.80 -9.31
N VAL A 6 -8.96 -7.54 -9.26
CA VAL A 6 -10.23 -7.09 -9.86
C VAL A 6 -9.92 -6.00 -10.89
N GLY A 7 -9.16 -6.38 -11.93
CA GLY A 7 -9.12 -5.75 -13.24
C GLY A 7 -8.26 -4.49 -13.38
N GLY A 8 -7.12 -4.61 -14.09
CA GLY A 8 -6.55 -3.46 -14.82
C GLY A 8 -5.04 -3.47 -15.08
N GLN A 9 -4.68 -3.85 -16.31
CA GLN A 9 -3.44 -3.57 -17.06
C GLN A 9 -2.10 -4.28 -16.69
N ASP A 10 -1.57 -5.01 -17.67
CA ASP A 10 -0.25 -5.67 -17.67
C ASP A 10 0.97 -4.76 -17.40
N LYS A 11 0.83 -3.43 -17.58
CA LYS A 11 1.89 -2.46 -17.29
C LYS A 11 2.19 -2.37 -15.80
N ILE A 12 1.15 -2.42 -14.96
CA ILE A 12 1.25 -2.37 -13.51
C ILE A 12 1.92 -3.66 -12.99
N ARG A 13 1.54 -4.81 -13.55
CA ARG A 13 2.15 -6.12 -13.24
C ARG A 13 3.67 -6.16 -13.52
N ARG A 14 4.13 -5.51 -14.61
CA ARG A 14 5.57 -5.44 -14.94
C ARG A 14 6.36 -4.57 -13.96
N LEU A 15 5.80 -3.44 -13.51
CA LEU A 15 6.44 -2.62 -12.48
C LEU A 15 6.59 -3.43 -11.18
N TRP A 16 5.54 -4.13 -10.75
CA TRP A 16 5.53 -4.85 -9.48
C TRP A 16 6.56 -5.99 -9.41
N ASN A 17 6.75 -6.73 -10.51
CA ASN A 17 7.76 -7.78 -10.61
C ASN A 17 9.20 -7.25 -10.50
N HIS A 18 9.45 -5.97 -10.81
CA HIS A 18 10.77 -5.36 -10.67
C HIS A 18 11.09 -5.00 -9.21
N TYR A 19 10.07 -4.68 -8.40
CA TYR A 19 10.25 -4.21 -7.03
C TYR A 19 10.05 -5.28 -5.94
N TYR A 20 9.32 -6.39 -6.19
CA TYR A 20 8.89 -7.31 -5.13
C TYR A 20 9.34 -8.77 -5.32
N ARG A 21 10.14 -9.27 -4.37
CA ARG A 21 10.35 -10.70 -4.10
C ARG A 21 9.93 -10.97 -2.65
N GLY A 22 8.64 -11.19 -2.41
CA GLY A 22 8.09 -11.53 -1.08
C GLY A 22 6.76 -10.85 -0.76
N THR A 23 6.12 -11.28 0.32
CA THR A 23 4.83 -10.77 0.83
C THR A 23 5.08 -9.77 1.97
N ASP A 24 6.01 -8.83 1.78
CA ASP A 24 6.42 -7.89 2.84
C ASP A 24 5.53 -6.61 2.89
N ALA A 25 4.63 -6.43 1.92
CA ALA A 25 3.82 -5.23 1.77
C ALA A 25 2.45 -5.48 1.12
N LEU A 26 1.46 -4.65 1.49
CA LEU A 26 0.17 -4.55 0.84
C LEU A 26 0.11 -3.28 -0.01
N ILE A 27 -0.33 -3.41 -1.26
CA ILE A 27 -0.76 -2.27 -2.07
C ILE A 27 -2.28 -2.35 -2.19
N TYR A 28 -2.98 -1.30 -1.76
CA TYR A 28 -4.43 -1.20 -1.78
C TYR A 28 -4.84 -0.04 -2.66
N VAL A 29 -5.79 -0.23 -3.58
CA VAL A 29 -6.19 0.81 -4.53
C VAL A 29 -7.63 1.19 -4.27
N VAL A 30 -7.90 2.49 -4.14
CA VAL A 30 -9.23 3.04 -3.88
C VAL A 30 -9.64 3.95 -5.01
N ASP A 31 -10.87 3.79 -5.48
CA ASP A 31 -11.49 4.75 -6.39
C ASP A 31 -11.90 6.01 -5.62
N SER A 32 -11.17 7.11 -5.82
CA SER A 32 -11.38 8.34 -5.04
C SER A 32 -12.69 9.05 -5.36
N CYS A 33 -13.37 8.69 -6.46
CA CYS A 33 -14.67 9.28 -6.81
C CYS A 33 -15.84 8.54 -6.19
N ASP A 34 -15.64 7.30 -5.74
CA ASP A 34 -16.71 6.44 -5.25
C ASP A 34 -16.86 6.58 -3.72
N ARG A 35 -17.46 7.69 -3.30
CA ARG A 35 -17.58 8.07 -1.89
C ARG A 35 -18.42 7.09 -1.07
N ASP A 36 -19.38 6.43 -1.72
CA ASP A 36 -20.31 5.50 -1.08
C ASP A 36 -19.63 4.17 -0.71
N ARG A 37 -18.70 3.70 -1.56
CA ARG A 37 -17.94 2.47 -1.31
C ARG A 37 -16.71 2.64 -0.43
N ILE A 38 -16.34 3.85 -0.02
CA ILE A 38 -15.18 4.07 0.86
C ILE A 38 -15.33 3.35 2.21
N GLU A 39 -16.54 3.30 2.75
CA GLU A 39 -16.77 2.63 4.04
C GLU A 39 -16.61 1.11 3.92
N GLU A 40 -17.09 0.52 2.83
CA GLU A 40 -16.85 -0.90 2.52
C GLU A 40 -15.35 -1.17 2.35
N ALA A 41 -14.66 -0.30 1.60
CA ALA A 41 -13.21 -0.39 1.39
C ALA A 41 -12.43 -0.27 2.71
N ARG A 42 -12.88 0.56 3.67
CA ARG A 42 -12.31 0.63 5.02
C ARG A 42 -12.47 -0.71 5.73
N ILE A 43 -13.68 -1.26 5.77
CA ILE A 43 -13.98 -2.51 6.46
C ILE A 43 -13.12 -3.65 5.90
N GLU A 44 -13.01 -3.77 4.57
CA GLU A 44 -12.19 -4.79 3.93
C GLU A 44 -10.70 -4.62 4.22
N LEU A 45 -10.17 -3.40 4.10
CA LEU A 45 -8.77 -3.12 4.40
C LEU A 45 -8.42 -3.52 5.85
N HIS A 46 -9.25 -3.14 6.82
CA HIS A 46 -9.02 -3.50 8.22
C HIS A 46 -9.17 -5.00 8.47
N LYS A 47 -10.10 -5.70 7.80
CA LYS A 47 -10.19 -7.17 7.85
C LYS A 47 -8.92 -7.83 7.34
N ILE A 48 -8.38 -7.38 6.20
CA ILE A 48 -7.13 -7.91 5.62
C ILE A 48 -5.98 -7.71 6.61
N LEU A 49 -5.84 -6.50 7.16
CA LEU A 49 -4.74 -6.15 8.06
C LEU A 49 -4.85 -6.76 9.46
N THR A 50 -6.06 -7.17 9.87
CA THR A 50 -6.26 -7.85 11.16
C THR A 50 -6.01 -9.35 11.09
N SER A 51 -5.90 -9.94 9.90
CA SER A 51 -5.60 -11.36 9.74
C SER A 51 -4.19 -11.71 10.24
N ASP A 52 -4.06 -12.84 10.94
CA ASP A 52 -2.80 -13.22 11.62
C ASP A 52 -1.65 -13.48 10.64
N GLU A 53 -1.95 -13.94 9.42
CA GLU A 53 -0.98 -14.12 8.35
C GLU A 53 -0.39 -12.78 7.90
N VAL A 54 -1.23 -11.76 7.71
CA VAL A 54 -0.80 -10.42 7.28
C VAL A 54 -0.07 -9.67 8.41
N LYS A 55 -0.53 -9.79 9.66
CA LYS A 55 0.15 -9.18 10.81
C LYS A 55 1.58 -9.67 11.01
N GLN A 56 1.86 -10.94 10.67
CA GLN A 56 3.19 -11.53 10.83
C GLN A 56 4.13 -11.24 9.66
N THR A 57 3.59 -10.90 8.48
CA THR A 57 4.37 -10.83 7.23
C THR A 57 4.46 -9.43 6.63
N ASN A 58 3.40 -8.63 6.73
CA ASN A 58 3.38 -7.30 6.13
C ASN A 58 4.00 -6.25 7.06
N ARG A 59 4.95 -5.50 6.50
CA ARG A 59 5.67 -4.43 7.20
C ARG A 59 5.21 -3.03 6.75
N ALA A 60 4.54 -2.94 5.60
CA ALA A 60 4.07 -1.68 5.05
C ALA A 60 2.77 -1.83 4.25
N VAL A 61 1.96 -0.78 4.24
CA VAL A 61 0.75 -0.64 3.42
C VAL A 61 0.83 0.65 2.60
N LEU A 62 0.78 0.52 1.29
CA LEU A 62 0.62 1.63 0.35
C LEU A 62 -0.82 1.67 -0.13
N VAL A 63 -1.50 2.79 0.08
CA VAL A 63 -2.84 3.05 -0.46
C VAL A 63 -2.73 4.00 -1.64
N TYR A 64 -3.21 3.60 -2.80
CA TYR A 64 -3.42 4.51 -3.93
C TYR A 64 -4.82 5.11 -3.90
N ALA A 65 -4.90 6.42 -3.71
CA ALA A 65 -6.10 7.20 -3.95
C ALA A 65 -6.19 7.47 -5.46
N ASN A 66 -6.81 6.57 -6.21
CA ASN A 66 -6.82 6.58 -7.67
C ASN A 66 -7.92 7.49 -8.24
N LYS A 67 -7.76 7.89 -9.52
CA LYS A 67 -8.63 8.81 -10.27
C LYS A 67 -8.56 10.29 -9.84
N GLN A 68 -7.37 10.75 -9.44
CA GLN A 68 -7.15 12.15 -9.03
C GLN A 68 -7.32 13.17 -10.18
N ASP A 69 -7.49 12.70 -11.42
CA ASP A 69 -7.83 13.49 -12.59
C ASP A 69 -9.30 13.96 -12.62
N LEU A 70 -10.16 13.36 -11.81
CA LEU A 70 -11.59 13.66 -11.79
C LEU A 70 -11.92 14.71 -10.71
N PRO A 71 -12.84 15.67 -11.00
CA PRO A 71 -13.13 16.79 -10.11
C PRO A 71 -13.80 16.38 -8.79
N SER A 72 -14.48 15.24 -8.75
CA SER A 72 -15.14 14.71 -7.54
C SER A 72 -14.23 13.87 -6.65
N ALA A 73 -12.97 13.65 -7.06
CA ALA A 73 -12.03 12.79 -6.38
C ALA A 73 -11.71 13.31 -4.98
N LEU A 74 -11.83 12.43 -3.98
CA LEU A 74 -11.28 12.66 -2.66
C LEU A 74 -9.76 12.76 -2.76
N ASN A 75 -9.18 13.76 -2.12
CA ASN A 75 -7.74 13.87 -2.06
C ASN A 75 -7.14 12.81 -1.11
N PRO A 76 -5.81 12.54 -1.17
CA PRO A 76 -5.18 11.52 -0.34
C PRO A 76 -5.39 11.72 1.17
N ALA A 77 -5.45 12.97 1.65
CA ALA A 77 -5.67 13.23 3.07
C ALA A 77 -7.09 12.86 3.52
N GLU A 78 -8.10 13.11 2.68
CA GLU A 78 -9.47 12.67 2.93
C GLU A 78 -9.56 11.14 2.94
N ILE A 79 -8.87 10.46 2.02
CA ILE A 79 -8.82 8.99 1.98
C ILE A 79 -8.16 8.43 3.25
N VAL A 80 -7.05 9.02 3.71
CA VAL A 80 -6.39 8.63 4.98
C VAL A 80 -7.36 8.69 6.15
N GLN A 81 -8.14 9.78 6.24
CA GLN A 81 -9.12 9.96 7.31
C GLN A 81 -10.26 8.94 7.21
N ARG A 82 -10.85 8.79 6.01
CA ARG A 82 -12.00 7.90 5.78
C ARG A 82 -11.66 6.43 5.99
N LEU A 83 -10.50 5.98 5.50
CA LEU A 83 -10.03 4.60 5.72
C LEU A 83 -9.47 4.40 7.13
N GLN A 84 -9.42 5.45 7.95
CA GLN A 84 -8.87 5.43 9.30
C GLN A 84 -7.46 4.83 9.32
N LEU A 85 -6.61 5.20 8.34
CA LEU A 85 -5.28 4.60 8.27
C LEU A 85 -4.48 4.88 9.56
N ASN A 86 -4.73 6.02 10.21
CA ASN A 86 -4.10 6.39 11.46
C ASN A 86 -4.38 5.44 12.65
N SER A 87 -5.45 4.65 12.62
CA SER A 87 -5.73 3.66 13.67
C SER A 87 -4.97 2.35 13.46
N ILE A 88 -4.37 2.15 12.28
CA ILE A 88 -3.52 1.02 11.98
C ILE A 88 -2.17 1.25 12.66
N ASN A 89 -1.90 0.42 13.66
CA ASN A 89 -0.67 0.42 14.45
C ASN A 89 0.24 -0.72 13.98
N SER A 90 1.54 -0.62 14.27
CA SER A 90 2.55 -1.67 14.02
C SER A 90 3.00 -1.88 12.57
N ILE A 91 2.38 -1.21 11.59
CA ILE A 91 2.84 -1.25 10.19
C ILE A 91 2.97 0.17 9.64
N GLU A 92 3.97 0.35 8.78
CA GLU A 92 4.16 1.61 8.06
C GLU A 92 3.04 1.81 7.05
N ARG A 93 2.58 3.05 6.89
CA ARG A 93 1.41 3.36 6.05
C ARG A 93 1.59 4.65 5.29
N TYR A 94 1.18 4.65 4.04
CA TYR A 94 1.22 5.83 3.19
C TYR A 94 0.06 5.83 2.21
N CYS A 95 -0.45 7.02 1.91
CA CYS A 95 -1.46 7.21 0.89
C CYS A 95 -0.91 8.13 -0.20
N GLN A 96 -0.92 7.64 -1.44
CA GLN A 96 -0.43 8.33 -2.62
C GLN A 96 -1.60 8.58 -3.57
N GLY A 97 -1.78 9.83 -4.00
CA GLY A 97 -2.69 10.14 -5.08
C GLY A 97 -2.18 9.54 -6.40
N SER A 98 -3.05 8.89 -7.17
CA SER A 98 -2.67 8.33 -8.46
C SER A 98 -3.71 8.56 -9.56
N THR A 99 -3.22 8.49 -10.79
CA THR A 99 -4.05 8.47 -11.99
C THR A 99 -3.59 7.31 -12.86
N ALA A 100 -4.28 6.17 -12.78
CA ALA A 100 -3.88 4.95 -13.49
C ALA A 100 -3.82 5.13 -15.02
N ILE A 101 -4.64 6.02 -15.61
CA ILE A 101 -4.70 6.21 -17.06
C ILE A 101 -3.42 6.85 -17.65
N ASN A 102 -2.73 7.68 -16.88
CA ASN A 102 -1.49 8.35 -17.30
C ASN A 102 -0.26 7.92 -16.47
N GLY A 103 -0.47 7.08 -15.45
CA GLY A 103 0.57 6.57 -14.57
C GLY A 103 1.03 7.56 -13.49
N GLY A 104 0.39 8.72 -13.36
CA GLY A 104 0.74 9.74 -12.38
C GLY A 104 0.67 9.20 -10.95
N GLY A 105 1.68 9.51 -10.14
CA GLY A 105 1.76 9.10 -8.73
C GLY A 105 2.16 7.65 -8.49
N LEU A 106 2.18 6.79 -9.51
CA LEU A 106 2.50 5.37 -9.33
C LEU A 106 3.96 5.18 -8.91
N TYR A 107 4.89 5.89 -9.54
CA TYR A 107 6.31 5.72 -9.23
C TYR A 107 6.63 6.19 -7.81
N GLU A 108 6.07 7.32 -7.41
CA GLU A 108 6.25 7.95 -6.09
C GLU A 108 5.77 7.02 -4.96
N GLY A 109 4.60 6.40 -5.14
CA GLY A 109 4.09 5.43 -4.17
C GLY A 109 4.99 4.19 -4.05
N LEU A 110 5.48 3.68 -5.19
CA LEU A 110 6.38 2.52 -5.19
C LEU A 110 7.78 2.84 -4.65
N ASP A 111 8.29 4.05 -4.90
CA ASP A 111 9.55 4.53 -4.34
C ASP A 111 9.46 4.63 -2.81
N TRP A 112 8.36 5.19 -2.28
CA TRP A 112 8.10 5.18 -0.84
C TRP A 112 8.08 3.76 -0.28
N LEU A 113 7.35 2.84 -0.93
CA LEU A 113 7.21 1.48 -0.44
C LEU A 113 8.56 0.75 -0.45
N ASN A 114 9.36 0.92 -1.51
CA ASN A 114 10.71 0.35 -1.62
C ASN A 114 11.64 0.88 -0.52
N LYS A 115 11.66 2.20 -0.27
CA LYS A 115 12.43 2.83 0.82
C LYS A 115 12.01 2.29 2.18
N THR A 116 10.70 2.15 2.39
CA THR A 116 10.13 1.67 3.66
C THR A 116 10.54 0.22 3.93
N LEU A 117 10.52 -0.64 2.92
CA LEU A 117 10.92 -2.04 3.06
C LEU A 117 12.43 -2.23 3.19
N THR A 118 13.24 -1.44 2.48
CA THR A 118 14.71 -1.53 2.57
C THR A 118 15.24 -1.02 3.92
N ASN A 119 14.72 0.09 4.44
CA ASN A 119 15.07 0.59 5.78
C ASN A 119 14.74 -0.44 6.87
N ASN A 120 13.62 -1.15 6.71
CA ASN A 120 13.17 -2.19 7.62
C ASN A 120 14.03 -3.47 7.59
N LYS A 121 14.68 -3.79 6.46
CA LYS A 121 15.60 -4.94 6.34
C LYS A 121 16.95 -4.69 7.03
N GLY A 122 17.35 -3.44 7.25
CA GLY A 122 18.58 -3.07 7.96
C GLY A 122 18.55 -3.30 9.48
N GLY A 123 17.37 -3.47 10.09
CA GLY A 123 17.20 -3.68 11.53
C GLY A 123 17.51 -5.10 12.03
N SER A 124 17.64 -6.09 11.13
CA SER A 124 17.76 -7.51 11.50
C SER A 124 19.18 -8.10 11.42
N GLN A 125 20.22 -7.28 11.20
CA GLN A 125 21.63 -7.73 11.16
C GLN A 125 22.52 -7.20 12.32
N ARG A 126 21.94 -6.70 13.42
CA ARG A 126 22.72 -6.26 14.61
C ARG A 126 22.78 -7.27 15.76
N GLY A 127 22.67 -8.56 15.46
CA GLY A 127 22.67 -9.62 16.47
C GLY A 127 23.49 -10.84 16.07
N GLN A 128 24.78 -10.67 15.77
CA GLN A 128 25.84 -11.66 15.99
C GLN A 128 27.17 -11.09 15.51
N ARG A 129 27.93 -10.46 16.40
CA ARG A 129 29.39 -10.37 16.25
C ARG A 129 29.98 -11.19 17.38
N LEU A 130 30.57 -12.32 16.97
CA LEU A 130 31.17 -13.34 17.80
C LEU A 130 32.16 -12.73 18.80
N ARG A 131 32.07 -13.22 20.04
CA ARG A 131 33.14 -13.09 21.04
C ARG A 131 34.34 -13.90 20.54
N PHE A 132 35.47 -13.23 20.42
CA PHE A 132 36.78 -13.82 20.68
C PHE A 132 37.48 -12.88 21.65
#